data_AF-A0A974PM45-F1
#
_entry.id   AF-A0A974PM45-F1
#
_cell.length_a   1.000
_cell.length_b   1.000
_cell.length_c   1.000
_cell.angle_alpha   90.00
_cell.angle_beta   90.00
_cell.angle_gamma   90.00
#
_symmetry.space_group_name_H-M   'P 1'
#
loop_
_entity.id
_entity.type
_entity.pdbx_description
1 polymer ?
#
loop_
_entity_poly.entity_id
_entity_poly.type
_entity_poly.pdbx_seq_one_letter_code
_entity_poly.pdbx_strand_id
1 'polypeptide(L)'
;MSDKTRQFVEPVRKMLAEGINVQALGDATNQIIEGAFQSLVEHIDELEMDLASLRTAVALASTQAPQPGGAVKVKALEWVKCHAGYSAEVPFGEYGCDLDQDEEVALYPWICSSPEDILGHCETLDEAKAAAQADYERRILAALEPTPAPSFAKGAEAMDWRERDLDLIAAHEKVEAFKAGAKAMQSDAAALADKLGEEYCTAGYAANKIRDLPLPTPPAGEG
;
A
#
# COMPACT_ATOMS: atom_id res chain seq x y z
N MET A 1 -14.80 -14.96 17.51
CA MET A 1 -15.62 -14.03 16.72
C MET A 1 -15.63 -12.70 17.45
N SER A 2 -15.29 -11.60 16.78
CA SER A 2 -15.38 -10.27 17.39
C SER A 2 -16.85 -9.87 17.54
N ASP A 3 -17.14 -8.95 18.46
CA ASP A 3 -18.51 -8.45 18.68
C ASP A 3 -19.11 -7.83 17.41
N LYS A 4 -18.28 -7.25 16.54
CA LYS A 4 -18.71 -6.75 15.22
C LYS A 4 -19.21 -7.91 14.35
N THR A 5 -18.47 -9.01 14.24
CA THR A 5 -18.91 -10.18 13.45
C THR A 5 -20.23 -10.74 13.95
N ARG A 6 -20.46 -10.72 15.27
CA ARG A 6 -21.70 -11.21 15.88
C ARG A 6 -22.90 -10.34 15.56
N GLN A 7 -22.73 -9.01 15.50
CA GLN A 7 -23.78 -8.07 15.08
C GLN A 7 -24.22 -8.29 13.63
N PHE A 8 -23.33 -8.74 12.74
CA PHE A 8 -23.66 -8.97 11.33
C PHE A 8 -24.37 -10.31 11.07
N VAL A 9 -24.10 -11.34 11.87
CA VAL A 9 -24.57 -12.72 11.61
C VAL A 9 -25.98 -12.98 12.15
N GLU A 10 -26.35 -12.38 13.28
CA GLU A 10 -27.64 -12.64 13.93
C GLU A 10 -28.89 -12.23 13.11
N PRO A 11 -28.90 -11.11 12.36
CA PRO A 11 -30.03 -10.75 11.50
C PRO A 11 -30.29 -11.78 10.39
N VAL A 12 -29.24 -12.30 9.76
CA VAL A 12 -29.33 -13.33 8.71
C VAL A 12 -29.89 -14.62 9.29
N ARG A 13 -29.41 -15.01 10.48
CA ARG A 13 -29.89 -16.20 11.20
C ARG A 13 -31.38 -16.13 11.53
N LYS A 14 -31.85 -14.94 11.93
CA LYS A 14 -33.26 -14.68 12.21
C LYS A 14 -34.12 -14.78 10.94
N MET A 15 -33.67 -14.21 9.82
CA MET A 15 -34.37 -14.29 8.53
C MET A 15 -34.47 -15.73 8.00
N LEU A 16 -33.43 -16.55 8.19
CA LEU A 16 -33.45 -17.97 7.83
C LEU A 16 -34.51 -18.76 8.62
N ALA A 17 -34.75 -18.38 9.89
CA ALA A 17 -35.71 -19.05 10.76
C ALA A 17 -37.18 -18.71 10.43
N GLU A 18 -37.45 -17.60 9.73
CA GLU A 18 -38.81 -17.08 9.47
C GLU A 18 -39.38 -17.47 8.09
N GLY A 19 -38.63 -18.21 7.26
CA GLY A 19 -39.05 -18.62 5.90
C GLY A 19 -38.65 -17.56 4.85
N ILE A 20 -37.67 -17.89 4.02
CA ILE A 20 -36.83 -16.92 3.31
C ILE A 20 -37.55 -16.29 2.11
N ASN A 21 -37.67 -14.97 2.11
CA ASN A 21 -37.78 -14.18 0.89
C ASN A 21 -36.37 -14.01 0.30
N VAL A 22 -36.08 -14.67 -0.82
CA VAL A 22 -34.75 -14.67 -1.47
C VAL A 22 -34.27 -13.25 -1.80
N GLN A 23 -35.19 -12.33 -2.10
CA GLN A 23 -34.87 -10.93 -2.33
C GLN A 23 -34.33 -10.25 -1.07
N ALA A 24 -35.00 -10.45 0.08
CA ALA A 24 -34.59 -9.86 1.35
C ALA A 24 -33.22 -10.37 1.81
N LEU A 25 -32.89 -11.64 1.51
CA LEU A 25 -31.56 -12.20 1.78
C LEU A 25 -30.48 -11.59 0.87
N GLY A 26 -30.79 -11.36 -0.41
CA GLY A 26 -29.90 -10.68 -1.36
C GLY A 26 -29.61 -9.24 -0.93
N ASP A 27 -30.65 -8.49 -0.57
CA ASP A 27 -30.52 -7.09 -0.13
C ASP A 27 -29.70 -7.00 1.17
N ALA A 28 -29.95 -7.88 2.14
CA ALA A 28 -29.17 -7.95 3.38
C ALA A 28 -27.69 -8.29 3.12
N THR A 29 -27.42 -9.21 2.19
CA THR A 29 -26.05 -9.60 1.83
C THR A 29 -25.31 -8.44 1.14
N ASN A 30 -25.96 -7.74 0.21
CA ASN A 30 -25.40 -6.56 -0.44
C ASN A 30 -25.10 -5.46 0.59
N GLN A 31 -26.01 -5.21 1.53
CA GLN A 31 -25.78 -4.22 2.58
C GLN A 31 -24.57 -4.56 3.47
N ILE A 32 -24.36 -5.85 3.77
CA ILE A 32 -23.17 -6.30 4.53
C ILE A 32 -21.90 -6.08 3.70
N ILE A 33 -21.93 -6.41 2.41
CA ILE A 33 -20.79 -6.22 1.50
C ILE A 33 -20.44 -4.74 1.38
N GLU A 34 -21.42 -3.88 1.12
CA GLU A 34 -21.23 -2.42 1.02
C GLU A 34 -20.67 -1.84 2.32
N GLY A 35 -21.19 -2.28 3.48
CA GLY A 35 -20.67 -1.85 4.79
C GLY A 35 -19.22 -2.28 5.02
N ALA A 36 -18.84 -3.48 4.58
CA ALA A 36 -17.45 -3.96 4.68
C ALA A 36 -16.52 -3.19 3.75
N PHE A 37 -16.95 -2.90 2.51
CA PHE A 37 -16.17 -2.08 1.58
C PHE A 37 -15.99 -0.66 2.09
N GLN A 38 -17.04 -0.02 2.59
CA GLN A 38 -16.96 1.32 3.16
C GLN A 38 -15.98 1.36 4.34
N SER A 39 -16.04 0.38 5.24
CA SER A 39 -15.10 0.28 6.36
C SER A 39 -13.67 0.06 5.89
N LEU A 40 -13.44 -0.69 4.81
CA LEU A 40 -12.10 -0.89 4.25
C LEU A 40 -11.54 0.41 3.65
N VAL A 41 -12.37 1.16 2.93
CA VAL A 41 -11.99 2.47 2.36
C VAL A 41 -11.57 3.44 3.47
N GLU A 42 -12.33 3.51 4.56
CA GLU A 42 -11.98 4.36 5.72
C GLU A 42 -10.62 4.00 6.34
N HIS A 43 -10.29 2.70 6.43
CA HIS A 43 -8.98 2.28 6.93
C HIS A 43 -7.85 2.59 5.95
N ILE A 44 -8.11 2.58 4.63
CA ILE A 44 -7.12 2.98 3.63
C ILE A 44 -6.79 4.46 3.78
N ASP A 45 -7.80 5.32 3.94
CA ASP A 45 -7.61 6.76 4.14
C ASP A 45 -6.80 7.05 5.43
N GLU A 46 -7.09 6.34 6.52
CA GLU A 46 -6.31 6.43 7.77
C GLU A 46 -4.84 6.03 7.56
N LEU A 47 -4.60 4.93 6.84
CA LEU A 47 -3.24 4.47 6.53
C LEU A 47 -2.49 5.45 5.63
N GLU A 48 -3.15 6.07 4.64
CA GLU A 48 -2.54 7.09 3.78
C GLU A 48 -2.15 8.33 4.59
N MET A 49 -3.00 8.76 5.53
CA MET A 49 -2.70 9.86 6.44
C MET A 49 -1.49 9.55 7.34
N ASP A 50 -1.42 8.34 7.90
CA ASP A 50 -0.28 7.89 8.71
C ASP A 50 1.01 7.82 7.88
N LEU A 51 0.93 7.36 6.63
CA LEU A 51 2.07 7.29 5.72
C LEU A 51 2.56 8.70 5.34
N ALA A 52 1.65 9.65 5.11
CA ALA A 52 2.00 11.05 4.89
C ALA A 52 2.67 11.68 6.13
N SER A 53 2.19 11.35 7.33
CA SER A 53 2.80 11.78 8.60
C SER A 53 4.20 11.19 8.77
N LEU A 54 4.39 9.91 8.49
CA LEU A 54 5.70 9.24 8.51
C LEU A 54 6.67 9.84 7.50
N ARG A 55 6.24 10.12 6.26
CA ARG A 55 7.05 10.81 5.25
C ARG A 55 7.52 12.18 5.75
N THR A 56 6.63 12.93 6.38
CA THR A 56 6.95 14.25 6.96
C THR A 56 7.95 14.11 8.11
N ALA A 57 7.76 13.12 8.99
CA ALA A 57 8.67 12.83 10.09
C ALA A 57 10.07 12.39 9.59
N VAL A 58 10.13 11.57 8.54
CA VAL A 58 11.40 11.15 7.91
C VAL A 58 12.10 12.33 7.25
N ALA A 59 11.37 13.22 6.56
CA ALA A 59 11.93 14.44 6.00
C ALA A 59 12.51 15.35 7.10
N LEU A 60 11.75 15.58 8.18
CA LEU A 60 12.22 16.33 9.35
C LEU A 60 13.46 15.69 9.99
N ALA A 61 13.46 14.37 10.20
CA ALA A 61 14.60 13.64 10.76
C ALA A 61 15.84 13.76 9.87
N SER A 62 15.66 13.71 8.54
CA SER A 62 16.73 13.86 7.57
C SER A 62 17.35 15.27 7.61
N THR A 63 16.54 16.29 7.89
CA THR A 63 17.05 17.67 8.10
C THR A 63 17.75 17.89 9.44
N GLN A 64 17.50 17.03 10.44
CA GLN A 64 18.02 17.17 11.81
C GLN A 64 19.19 16.24 12.14
N ALA A 65 19.54 15.29 11.27
CA ALA A 65 20.74 14.49 11.44
C ALA A 65 21.94 15.45 11.54
N PRO A 66 22.69 15.45 12.66
CA PRO A 66 23.82 16.35 12.84
C PRO A 66 24.84 16.05 11.74
N GLN A 67 24.86 16.92 10.73
CA GLN A 67 25.88 16.94 9.70
C GLN A 67 27.23 16.95 10.42
N PRO A 68 28.12 15.98 10.17
CA PRO A 68 29.36 15.86 10.91
C PRO A 68 30.23 17.11 10.70
N GLY A 69 30.10 18.08 11.62
CA GLY A 69 31.07 19.10 12.03
C GLY A 69 31.80 19.96 10.98
N GLY A 70 31.54 19.78 9.69
CA GLY A 70 32.24 20.44 8.60
C GLY A 70 31.24 21.16 7.71
N ALA A 71 31.41 22.48 7.58
CA ALA A 71 30.58 23.36 6.76
C ALA A 71 30.77 23.14 5.24
N VAL A 72 30.82 21.88 4.78
CA VAL A 72 30.90 21.58 3.36
C VAL A 72 29.51 21.67 2.77
N LYS A 73 29.28 22.72 1.98
CA LYS A 73 28.07 22.84 1.15
C LYS A 73 28.36 22.23 -0.21
N VAL A 74 27.59 21.22 -0.59
CA VAL A 74 27.63 20.67 -1.94
C VAL A 74 26.87 21.63 -2.87
N LYS A 75 27.44 21.92 -4.04
CA LYS A 75 26.79 22.77 -5.05
C LYS A 75 25.55 22.05 -5.61
N ALA A 76 24.46 22.76 -5.85
CA ALA A 76 23.30 22.17 -6.54
C ALA A 76 23.65 21.79 -7.99
N LEU A 77 23.03 20.71 -8.49
CA LEU A 77 23.12 20.30 -9.89
C LEU A 77 22.56 21.39 -10.81
N GLU A 78 23.29 21.70 -11.88
CA GLU A 78 22.89 22.68 -12.89
C GLU A 78 22.22 21.97 -14.06
N TRP A 79 20.89 21.94 -14.04
CA TRP A 79 20.10 21.22 -15.03
C TRP A 79 20.00 21.96 -16.37
N VAL A 80 20.37 21.27 -17.45
CA VAL A 80 20.18 21.70 -18.84
C VAL A 80 19.07 20.86 -19.46
N LYS A 81 18.11 21.52 -20.12
CA LYS A 81 17.06 20.83 -20.85
C LYS A 81 17.64 20.18 -22.11
N CYS A 82 17.43 18.88 -22.27
CA CYS A 82 17.83 18.11 -23.46
C CYS A 82 16.60 17.67 -24.26
N HIS A 83 16.77 16.81 -25.27
CA HIS A 83 15.65 16.37 -26.13
C HIS A 83 14.63 15.48 -25.38
N ALA A 84 15.11 14.59 -24.51
CA ALA A 84 14.29 13.59 -23.81
C ALA A 84 13.92 13.98 -22.37
N GLY A 85 14.52 15.05 -21.83
CA GLY A 85 14.33 15.45 -20.44
C GLY A 85 15.32 16.51 -19.99
N TYR A 86 16.03 16.24 -18.90
CA TYR A 86 17.00 17.13 -18.27
C TYR A 86 18.25 16.38 -17.90
N SER A 87 19.40 17.05 -18.07
CA SER A 87 20.70 16.51 -17.73
C SER A 87 21.50 17.51 -16.90
N ALA A 88 22.35 17.02 -16.00
CA ALA A 88 23.32 17.82 -15.27
C ALA A 88 24.70 17.15 -15.35
N GLU A 89 25.65 17.83 -15.99
CA GLU A 89 27.04 17.37 -16.10
C GLU A 89 27.79 17.68 -14.80
N VAL A 90 28.49 16.68 -14.28
CA VAL A 90 29.35 16.79 -13.09
C VAL A 90 30.74 16.23 -13.40
N PRO A 91 31.78 16.53 -12.61
CA PRO A 91 33.15 16.09 -12.91
C PRO A 91 33.35 14.57 -13.04
N PHE A 92 32.41 13.75 -12.57
CA PHE A 92 32.48 12.29 -12.60
C PHE A 92 31.36 11.63 -13.43
N GLY A 93 30.66 12.40 -14.28
CA GLY A 93 29.66 11.86 -15.20
C GLY A 93 28.45 12.76 -15.34
N GLU A 94 27.32 12.19 -15.76
CA GLU A 94 26.08 12.89 -16.05
C GLU A 94 24.93 12.34 -15.20
N TYR A 95 24.12 13.22 -14.62
CA TYR A 95 22.83 12.87 -14.05
C TYR A 95 21.71 13.16 -15.03
N GLY A 96 20.73 12.26 -15.12
CA GLY A 96 19.61 12.38 -16.05
C GLY A 96 18.26 12.36 -15.34
N CYS A 97 17.29 13.07 -15.91
CA CYS A 97 15.87 13.01 -15.57
C CYS A 97 15.06 13.02 -16.87
N ASP A 98 14.57 11.86 -17.31
CA ASP A 98 13.87 11.68 -18.58
C ASP A 98 12.49 11.05 -18.37
N LEU A 99 11.60 11.23 -19.35
CA LEU A 99 10.33 10.52 -19.34
C LEU A 99 10.55 9.05 -19.73
N ASP A 100 10.08 8.13 -18.90
CA ASP A 100 9.95 6.73 -19.27
C ASP A 100 8.90 6.60 -20.36
N GLN A 101 9.28 6.03 -21.49
CA GLN A 101 8.39 5.82 -22.64
C GLN A 101 7.77 4.42 -22.64
N ASP A 102 8.15 3.56 -21.70
CA ASP A 102 7.54 2.25 -21.56
C ASP A 102 6.12 2.37 -21.00
N GLU A 103 5.13 1.94 -21.80
CA GLU A 103 3.70 2.05 -21.49
C GLU A 103 3.31 1.35 -20.17
N GLU A 104 4.12 0.39 -19.71
CA GLU A 104 3.90 -0.35 -18.47
C GLU A 104 4.24 0.44 -17.21
N VAL A 105 4.91 1.60 -17.32
CA VAL A 105 5.40 2.42 -16.19
C VAL A 105 4.59 3.72 -16.00
N ALA A 106 3.38 3.78 -16.56
CA ALA A 106 2.56 5.00 -16.63
C ALA A 106 2.26 5.71 -15.29
N LEU A 107 2.40 5.02 -14.14
CA LEU A 107 2.20 5.63 -12.82
C LEU A 107 3.38 6.51 -12.37
N TYR A 108 4.60 6.25 -12.86
CA TYR A 108 5.82 6.96 -12.46
C TYR A 108 6.63 7.35 -13.70
N PRO A 109 6.15 8.36 -14.45
CA PRO A 109 6.63 8.64 -15.79
C PRO A 109 8.04 9.23 -15.82
N TRP A 110 8.64 9.63 -14.69
CA TRP A 110 9.98 10.22 -14.66
C TRP A 110 11.01 9.22 -14.14
N ILE A 111 12.03 8.91 -14.93
CA ILE A 111 13.21 8.18 -14.47
C ILE A 111 14.26 9.19 -14.01
N CYS A 112 14.89 8.94 -12.87
CA CYS A 112 16.13 9.60 -12.48
C CYS A 112 17.31 8.62 -12.56
N SER A 113 18.43 9.09 -13.12
CA SER A 113 19.64 8.31 -13.31
C SER A 113 20.87 9.06 -12.79
N SER A 114 21.82 8.27 -12.31
CA SER A 114 23.17 8.70 -11.94
C SER A 114 24.16 8.24 -13.02
N PRO A 115 25.43 8.67 -12.96
CA PRO A 115 26.47 8.19 -13.87
C PRO A 115 26.69 6.67 -13.86
N GLU A 116 26.22 5.96 -12.82
CA GLU A 116 26.48 4.54 -12.62
C GLU A 116 25.23 3.65 -12.71
N ASP A 117 24.05 4.19 -12.40
CA ASP A 117 22.81 3.40 -12.30
C ASP A 117 21.54 4.26 -12.37
N ILE A 118 20.40 3.61 -12.58
CA ILE A 118 19.05 4.19 -12.42
C ILE A 118 18.75 4.30 -10.92
N LEU A 119 18.46 5.52 -10.47
CA LEU A 119 18.14 5.80 -9.06
C LEU A 119 16.68 5.45 -8.72
N GLY A 120 15.79 5.53 -9.71
CA GLY A 120 14.40 5.08 -9.59
C GLY A 120 13.44 5.87 -10.46
N HIS A 121 12.16 5.51 -10.35
CA HIS A 121 11.05 6.18 -11.00
C HIS A 121 10.32 7.10 -10.01
N CYS A 122 9.87 8.26 -10.50
CA CYS A 122 9.23 9.31 -9.73
C CYS A 122 7.94 9.76 -10.43
N GLU A 123 7.00 10.26 -9.65
CA GLU A 123 5.73 10.77 -10.17
C GLU A 123 5.94 12.12 -10.87
N THR A 124 6.85 12.95 -10.34
CA THR A 124 7.12 14.28 -10.85
C THR A 124 8.58 14.51 -11.21
N LEU A 125 8.83 15.45 -12.13
CA LEU A 125 10.19 15.88 -12.50
C LEU A 125 10.96 16.45 -11.30
N ASP A 126 10.29 17.17 -10.41
CA ASP A 126 10.94 17.79 -9.26
C ASP A 126 11.42 16.74 -8.25
N GLU A 127 10.64 15.67 -8.06
CA GLU A 127 11.05 14.49 -7.28
C GLU A 127 12.25 13.79 -7.90
N ALA A 128 12.24 13.57 -9.23
CA ALA A 128 13.36 12.97 -9.94
C ALA A 128 14.65 13.79 -9.77
N LYS A 129 14.56 15.12 -9.90
CA LYS A 129 15.70 16.04 -9.68
C LYS A 129 16.16 16.03 -8.22
N ALA A 130 15.25 15.96 -7.26
CA ALA A 130 15.58 15.89 -5.85
C ALA A 130 16.29 14.58 -5.49
N ALA A 131 15.85 13.45 -6.07
CA ALA A 131 16.50 12.15 -5.90
C ALA A 131 17.93 12.15 -6.47
N ALA A 132 18.11 12.70 -7.69
CA ALA A 132 19.43 12.88 -8.29
C ALA A 132 20.35 13.79 -7.46
N GLN A 133 19.81 14.91 -6.95
CA GLN A 133 20.56 15.82 -6.06
C GLN A 133 20.99 15.10 -4.77
N ALA A 134 20.12 14.33 -4.15
CA ALA A 134 20.43 13.59 -2.93
C ALA A 134 21.53 12.54 -3.14
N ASP A 135 21.52 11.82 -4.27
CA ASP A 135 22.61 10.90 -4.63
C ASP A 135 23.93 11.63 -4.88
N TYR A 136 23.88 12.75 -5.62
CA TYR A 136 25.05 13.59 -5.86
C TYR A 136 25.68 14.08 -4.56
N GLU A 137 24.88 14.62 -3.63
CA GLU A 137 25.35 15.05 -2.31
C GLU A 137 25.95 13.90 -1.51
N ARG A 138 25.27 12.76 -1.49
CA ARG A 138 25.76 11.56 -0.79
C ARG A 138 27.11 11.10 -1.33
N ARG A 139 27.30 11.07 -2.65
CA ARG A 139 28.57 10.67 -3.29
C ARG A 139 29.68 11.68 -2.99
N ILE A 140 29.41 12.99 -3.08
CA ILE A 140 30.39 14.01 -2.72
C ILE A 140 30.79 13.90 -1.26
N LEU A 141 29.81 13.78 -0.35
CA LEU A 141 30.08 13.66 1.08
C LEU A 141 30.81 12.36 1.43
N ALA A 142 30.52 11.25 0.75
CA ALA A 142 31.23 9.98 0.93
C ALA A 142 32.68 10.03 0.41
N ALA A 143 32.94 10.80 -0.65
CA ALA A 143 34.29 10.97 -1.20
C ALA A 143 35.17 11.90 -0.36
N LEU A 144 34.57 12.77 0.45
CA LEU A 144 35.31 13.62 1.36
C LEU A 144 35.80 12.78 2.54
N GLU A 145 37.10 12.46 2.54
CA GLU A 145 37.75 11.94 3.74
C GLU A 145 37.47 12.90 4.91
N PRO A 146 37.05 12.40 6.08
CA PRO A 146 36.89 13.25 7.24
C PRO A 146 38.25 13.86 7.53
N THR A 147 38.40 15.15 7.20
CA THR A 147 39.52 15.94 7.70
C THR A 147 39.46 15.78 9.21
N PRO A 148 40.48 15.20 9.86
CA PRO A 148 40.41 14.89 11.28
C PRO A 148 40.02 16.17 12.00
N ALA A 149 38.82 16.16 12.61
CA ALA A 149 38.29 17.32 13.29
C ALA A 149 39.34 17.79 14.30
N PRO A 150 39.64 19.10 14.40
CA PRO A 150 40.48 19.58 15.48
C PRO A 150 39.84 19.10 16.79
N SER A 151 40.60 18.36 17.59
CA SER A 151 40.09 17.63 18.75
C SER A 151 39.57 18.60 19.80
N PHE A 152 38.30 18.98 19.69
CA PHE A 152 37.63 19.81 20.68
C PHE A 152 36.66 18.95 21.48
N ALA A 153 36.96 18.88 22.78
CA ALA A 153 36.06 18.55 23.88
C ALA A 153 35.50 17.12 24.00
N LYS A 154 36.25 16.33 24.78
CA LYS A 154 35.79 15.42 25.83
C LYS A 154 34.44 15.89 26.45
N GLY A 155 33.32 15.25 26.12
CA GLY A 155 32.04 15.52 26.82
C GLY A 155 30.73 15.08 26.17
N ALA A 156 30.70 14.55 24.95
CA ALA A 156 29.45 14.00 24.39
C ALA A 156 29.22 12.58 24.94
N GLU A 157 28.30 12.45 25.90
CA GLU A 157 27.78 11.14 26.32
C GLU A 157 27.16 10.44 25.09
N ALA A 158 27.60 9.20 24.85
CA ALA A 158 27.07 8.38 23.77
C ALA A 158 25.58 8.12 24.03
N MET A 159 24.73 8.64 23.15
CA MET A 159 23.32 8.28 23.13
C MET A 159 23.21 6.78 22.83
N ASP A 160 22.58 6.00 23.70
CA ASP A 160 22.40 4.56 23.51
C ASP A 160 21.31 4.31 22.46
N TRP A 161 21.75 4.08 21.22
CA TRP A 161 20.86 3.85 20.06
C TRP A 161 20.00 2.58 20.18
N ARG A 162 20.29 1.69 21.13
CA ARG A 162 19.62 0.39 21.26
C ARG A 162 18.14 0.50 21.62
N GLU A 163 17.71 1.52 22.34
CA GLU A 163 16.29 1.68 22.68
C GLU A 163 15.44 2.07 21.46
N ARG A 164 16.00 2.86 20.53
CA ARG A 164 15.25 3.32 19.35
C ARG A 164 15.08 2.23 18.29
N ASP A 165 16.05 1.34 18.16
CA ASP A 165 15.98 0.21 17.22
C ASP A 165 14.91 -0.81 17.64
N LEU A 166 14.68 -0.99 18.95
CA LEU A 166 13.66 -1.92 19.45
C LEU A 166 12.24 -1.48 19.08
N ASP A 167 11.96 -0.17 19.13
CA ASP A 167 10.64 0.36 18.74
C ASP A 167 10.37 0.19 17.24
N LEU A 168 11.39 0.37 16.40
CA LEU A 168 11.32 0.16 14.95
C LEU A 168 11.11 -1.31 14.58
N ILE A 169 11.82 -2.23 15.25
CA ILE A 169 11.63 -3.67 15.07
C ILE A 169 10.20 -4.06 15.48
N ALA A 170 9.73 -3.60 16.64
CA ALA A 170 8.38 -3.88 17.12
C ALA A 170 7.28 -3.31 16.20
N ALA A 171 7.51 -2.14 15.59
CA ALA A 171 6.60 -1.58 14.60
C ALA A 171 6.54 -2.43 13.32
N HIS A 172 7.70 -2.88 12.82
CA HIS A 172 7.78 -3.74 11.65
C HIS A 172 7.05 -5.08 11.85
N GLU A 173 7.24 -5.73 13.00
CA GLU A 173 6.56 -6.98 13.32
C GLU A 173 5.03 -6.84 13.36
N LYS A 174 4.51 -5.71 13.86
CA LYS A 174 3.06 -5.43 13.84
C LYS A 174 2.51 -5.29 12.42
N VAL A 175 3.25 -4.63 11.54
CA VAL A 175 2.86 -4.48 10.12
C VAL A 175 2.80 -5.84 9.43
N GLU A 176 3.79 -6.70 9.64
CA GLU A 176 3.82 -8.03 9.04
C GLU A 176 2.71 -8.94 9.60
N ALA A 177 2.42 -8.86 10.90
CA ALA A 177 1.28 -9.57 11.50
C ALA A 177 -0.06 -9.11 10.92
N PHE A 178 -0.22 -7.80 10.68
CA PHE A 178 -1.43 -7.26 10.05
C PHE A 178 -1.59 -7.77 8.61
N LYS A 179 -0.52 -7.77 7.79
CA LYS A 179 -0.53 -8.31 6.43
C LYS A 179 -0.90 -9.79 6.40
N ALA A 180 -0.35 -10.58 7.32
CA ALA A 180 -0.70 -11.99 7.44
C ALA A 180 -2.19 -12.19 7.78
N GLY A 181 -2.73 -11.38 8.70
CA GLY A 181 -4.15 -11.38 9.03
C GLY A 181 -5.06 -11.03 7.86
N ALA A 182 -4.72 -9.99 7.09
CA ALA A 182 -5.45 -9.58 5.90
C ALA A 182 -5.48 -10.68 4.83
N LYS A 183 -4.33 -11.35 4.61
CA LYS A 183 -4.23 -12.47 3.66
C LYS A 183 -5.07 -13.67 4.08
N ALA A 184 -5.12 -13.98 5.38
CA ALA A 184 -5.99 -15.04 5.91
C ALA A 184 -7.47 -14.70 5.69
N MET A 185 -7.89 -13.47 5.97
CA MET A 185 -9.26 -13.01 5.72
C MET A 185 -9.65 -13.07 4.24
N GLN A 186 -8.73 -12.72 3.34
CA GLN A 186 -8.96 -12.84 1.90
C GLN A 186 -9.15 -14.30 1.47
N SER A 187 -8.36 -15.23 2.02
CA SER A 187 -8.50 -16.66 1.74
C SER A 187 -9.82 -17.22 2.27
N ASP A 188 -10.22 -16.82 3.48
CA ASP A 188 -11.49 -17.24 4.07
C ASP A 188 -12.69 -16.70 3.28
N ALA A 189 -12.61 -15.45 2.82
CA ALA A 189 -13.62 -14.85 1.96
C ALA A 189 -13.73 -15.59 0.60
N ALA A 190 -12.60 -15.95 -0.01
CA ALA A 190 -12.58 -16.73 -1.25
C ALA A 190 -13.19 -18.13 -1.05
N ALA A 191 -12.84 -18.82 0.03
CA ALA A 191 -13.40 -20.13 0.36
C ALA A 191 -14.92 -20.07 0.64
N LEU A 192 -15.38 -19.00 1.30
CA LEU A 192 -16.81 -18.78 1.54
C LEU A 192 -17.55 -18.50 0.23
N ALA A 193 -16.97 -17.71 -0.67
CA ALA A 193 -17.55 -17.43 -1.98
C ALA A 193 -17.68 -18.70 -2.82
N ASP A 194 -16.66 -19.57 -2.80
CA ASP A 194 -16.66 -20.85 -3.52
C ASP A 194 -17.76 -21.79 -2.99
N LYS A 195 -17.86 -21.93 -1.67
CA LYS A 195 -18.90 -22.73 -1.01
C LYS A 195 -20.31 -22.22 -1.32
N LEU A 196 -20.52 -20.90 -1.27
CA LEU A 196 -21.79 -20.30 -1.65
C LEU A 196 -22.08 -20.55 -3.13
N GLY A 197 -21.09 -20.42 -4.01
CA GLY A 197 -21.19 -20.75 -5.44
C GLY A 197 -21.69 -22.17 -5.70
N GLU A 198 -21.13 -23.17 -5.01
CA GLU A 198 -21.57 -24.57 -5.09
C GLU A 198 -23.02 -24.76 -4.60
N GLU A 199 -23.38 -24.19 -3.45
CA GLU A 199 -24.72 -24.30 -2.88
C GLU A 199 -25.78 -23.63 -3.79
N TYR A 200 -25.47 -22.45 -4.33
CA TYR A 200 -26.36 -21.74 -5.27
C TYR A 200 -26.49 -22.46 -6.62
N CYS A 201 -25.41 -23.05 -7.15
CA CYS A 201 -25.49 -23.84 -8.38
C CYS A 201 -26.36 -25.09 -8.20
N THR A 202 -26.25 -25.75 -7.05
CA THR A 202 -27.04 -26.96 -6.73
C THR A 202 -28.52 -26.62 -6.52
N ALA A 203 -28.82 -25.51 -5.84
CA ALA A 203 -30.19 -25.02 -5.66
C ALA A 203 -30.82 -24.57 -6.98
N GLY A 204 -30.06 -23.86 -7.83
CA GLY A 204 -30.50 -23.47 -9.17
C GLY A 204 -30.79 -24.67 -10.07
N TYR A 205 -29.96 -25.72 -10.01
CA TYR A 205 -30.18 -26.97 -10.72
C TYR A 205 -31.44 -27.70 -10.24
N ALA A 206 -31.67 -27.78 -8.93
CA ALA A 206 -32.88 -28.38 -8.36
C ALA A 206 -34.16 -27.62 -8.75
N ALA A 207 -34.12 -26.28 -8.75
CA ALA A 207 -35.24 -25.44 -9.16
C ALA A 207 -35.61 -25.62 -10.63
N ASN A 208 -34.61 -25.73 -11.52
CA ASN A 208 -34.84 -26.03 -12.94
C ASN A 208 -35.44 -27.43 -13.15
N LYS A 209 -34.99 -28.43 -12.37
CA LYS A 209 -35.52 -29.80 -12.46
C LYS A 209 -36.98 -29.91 -12.02
N ILE A 210 -37.44 -29.06 -11.10
CA ILE A 210 -38.85 -28.97 -10.69
C ILE A 210 -39.71 -28.31 -11.78
N ARG A 211 -39.17 -27.36 -12.54
CA ARG A 211 -39.86 -26.71 -13.65
C ARG A 211 -40.17 -27.67 -14.81
N ASP A 212 -39.30 -28.67 -15.00
CA ASP A 212 -39.47 -29.70 -16.03
C ASP A 212 -40.36 -30.88 -15.59
N LEU A 213 -40.85 -30.89 -14.33
CA LEU A 213 -41.81 -31.90 -13.91
C LEU A 213 -43.16 -31.65 -14.61
N PRO A 214 -43.78 -32.69 -15.20
CA PRO A 214 -45.09 -32.55 -15.81
C PRO A 214 -46.09 -32.04 -14.77
N LEU A 215 -46.82 -30.99 -15.12
CA LEU A 215 -47.85 -30.43 -14.25
C LEU A 215 -48.82 -31.56 -13.84
N PRO A 216 -49.22 -31.62 -12.56
CA PRO A 216 -50.18 -32.63 -12.11
C PRO A 216 -51.46 -32.50 -12.95
N THR A 217 -51.87 -33.62 -13.54
CA THR A 217 -53.14 -33.67 -14.27
C THR A 217 -54.26 -33.31 -13.30
N PRO A 218 -55.14 -32.35 -13.68
CA PRO A 218 -56.24 -31.96 -12.81
C PRO A 218 -57.08 -33.20 -12.49
N PRO A 219 -57.58 -33.33 -11.25
CA PRO A 219 -58.41 -34.46 -10.87
C PRO A 219 -59.59 -34.52 -11.83
N ALA A 220 -59.81 -35.69 -12.42
CA ALA A 220 -60.94 -35.93 -13.31
C ALA A 220 -62.21 -35.58 -12.53
N GLY A 221 -62.88 -34.50 -12.95
CA GLY A 221 -64.11 -34.06 -12.32
C GLY A 221 -65.10 -35.21 -12.29
N GLU A 222 -65.53 -35.58 -11.07
CA GLU A 222 -66.65 -36.47 -10.86
C GLU A 222 -67.89 -35.78 -11.43
N GLY A 223 -68.37 -36.28 -12.58
CA GLY A 223 -69.62 -35.91 -13.21
C GLY A 223 -70.79 -36.73 -12.67
#